data_AF-A0A180EPY4-F1
#
_entry.id   AF-A0A180EPY4-F1
#
_cell.length_a   1.000
_cell.length_b   1.000
_cell.length_c   1.000
_cell.angle_alpha   90.00
_cell.angle_beta   90.00
_cell.angle_gamma   90.00
#
_symmetry.space_group_name_H-M   'P 1'
#
loop_
_entity.id
_entity.type
_entity.pdbx_description
1 polymer ?
#
loop_
_entity_poly.entity_id
_entity_poly.type
_entity_poly.pdbx_seq_one_letter_code
_entity_poly.pdbx_strand_id
1 'polypeptide(L)'
;MKFSNIFLALLCMAALSSCEWDTFEDEPTPAGLEFGDRYIRISTGAAAGMEEVVVSETNTMTSVEVQYPFNDGSDIDYSYSLGGTAVFGETYTIDGASASGGSGTIVFDNGDELNTAFSTDDITIEFLVDTLAAGPETIVLTLTEASGGSGNVVAGQTPELRTSITLNLVND
;
A
#
# COMPACT_ATOMS: atom_id res chain seq x y z
N MET A 1 -21.47 -4.66 -72.45
CA MET A 1 -20.82 -5.11 -71.20
C MET A 1 -20.35 -3.90 -70.37
N LYS A 2 -21.29 -3.09 -69.82
CA LYS A 2 -20.95 -1.93 -68.96
C LYS A 2 -21.80 -1.85 -67.68
N PHE A 3 -22.93 -2.56 -67.62
CA PHE A 3 -23.82 -2.57 -66.45
C PHE A 3 -23.39 -3.54 -65.32
N SER A 4 -22.63 -4.60 -65.62
CA SER A 4 -22.21 -5.58 -64.62
C SER A 4 -21.20 -5.02 -63.61
N ASN A 5 -20.37 -4.07 -64.02
CA ASN A 5 -19.33 -3.47 -63.15
C ASN A 5 -19.90 -2.42 -62.20
N ILE A 6 -20.99 -1.75 -62.61
CA ILE A 6 -21.70 -0.78 -61.76
C ILE A 6 -22.47 -1.53 -60.66
N PHE A 7 -23.10 -2.66 -60.99
CA PHE A 7 -23.85 -3.44 -60.01
C PHE A 7 -22.94 -4.07 -58.93
N LEU A 8 -21.75 -4.54 -59.32
CA LEU A 8 -20.77 -5.08 -58.39
C LEU A 8 -20.18 -3.98 -57.47
N ALA A 9 -19.96 -2.77 -58.00
CA ALA A 9 -19.49 -1.63 -57.22
C ALA A 9 -20.54 -1.16 -56.18
N LEU A 10 -21.83 -1.22 -56.52
CA LEU A 10 -22.94 -0.85 -55.63
C LEU A 10 -23.16 -1.90 -54.53
N LEU A 11 -22.95 -3.19 -54.83
CA LEU A 11 -22.99 -4.28 -53.85
C LEU A 11 -21.81 -4.23 -52.86
N CYS A 12 -20.61 -3.87 -53.33
CA CYS A 12 -19.44 -3.70 -52.46
C CYS A 12 -19.54 -2.46 -51.55
N MET A 13 -20.19 -1.38 -51.98
CA MET A 13 -20.43 -0.21 -51.12
C MET A 13 -21.47 -0.50 -50.03
N ALA A 14 -22.48 -1.33 -50.31
CA ALA A 14 -23.46 -1.75 -49.30
C ALA A 14 -22.88 -2.71 -48.25
N ALA A 15 -21.81 -3.44 -48.57
CA ALA A 15 -21.13 -4.36 -47.66
C ALA A 15 -20.10 -3.67 -46.73
N LEU A 16 -19.78 -2.38 -46.95
CA LEU A 16 -18.85 -1.61 -46.11
C LEU A 16 -19.57 -0.70 -45.11
N SER A 17 -20.89 -0.61 -45.16
CA SER A 17 -21.73 0.19 -44.24
C SER A 17 -22.37 -0.62 -43.11
N SER A 18 -22.03 -1.91 -42.94
CA SER A 18 -22.60 -2.76 -41.89
C SER A 18 -21.71 -2.91 -40.65
N CYS A 19 -20.71 -2.06 -40.46
CA CYS A 19 -20.31 -1.73 -39.10
C CYS A 19 -21.35 -0.73 -38.59
N GLU A 20 -22.49 -1.24 -38.15
CA GLU A 20 -23.35 -0.50 -37.24
C GLU A 20 -22.47 -0.13 -36.05
N TRP A 21 -22.06 1.14 -36.00
CA TRP A 21 -21.53 1.78 -34.81
C TRP A 21 -22.69 2.03 -33.84
N ASP A 22 -23.55 1.03 -33.64
CA ASP A 22 -24.55 1.06 -32.60
C ASP A 22 -23.91 0.41 -31.38
N THR A 23 -23.63 1.30 -30.44
CA THR A 23 -23.58 1.02 -29.00
C THR A 23 -22.50 0.05 -28.52
N PHE A 24 -21.24 0.52 -28.52
CA PHE A 24 -20.33 0.19 -27.40
C PHE A 24 -20.77 0.86 -26.08
N GLU A 25 -21.80 1.72 -26.12
CA GLU A 25 -22.35 2.41 -24.94
C GLU A 25 -23.42 1.61 -24.18
N ASP A 26 -23.88 0.47 -24.72
CA ASP A 26 -24.87 -0.43 -24.07
C ASP A 26 -24.28 -1.79 -23.68
N GLU A 27 -22.95 -1.95 -23.68
CA GLU A 27 -22.35 -3.01 -22.87
C GLU A 27 -22.65 -2.64 -21.41
N PRO A 28 -23.47 -3.42 -20.67
CA PRO A 28 -23.65 -3.14 -19.26
C PRO A 28 -22.25 -3.17 -18.66
N THR A 29 -21.82 -2.07 -18.02
CA THR A 29 -20.67 -2.08 -17.10
C THR A 29 -20.76 -3.39 -16.34
N PRO A 30 -19.78 -4.30 -16.40
CA PRO A 30 -20.02 -5.68 -16.05
C PRO A 30 -20.60 -5.73 -14.64
N ALA A 31 -21.90 -6.03 -14.57
CA ALA A 31 -22.63 -5.99 -13.31
C ALA A 31 -22.08 -7.14 -12.48
N GLY A 32 -21.26 -6.82 -11.48
CA GLY A 32 -20.52 -7.80 -10.70
C GLY A 32 -19.00 -7.65 -10.71
N LEU A 33 -18.43 -6.57 -11.26
CA LEU A 33 -17.08 -6.17 -10.86
C LEU A 33 -17.14 -5.65 -9.42
N GLU A 34 -16.88 -6.53 -8.47
CA GLU A 34 -16.55 -6.14 -7.11
C GLU A 34 -15.12 -5.62 -7.10
N PHE A 35 -14.91 -4.44 -6.51
CA PHE A 35 -13.56 -4.03 -6.17
C PHE A 35 -13.00 -5.08 -5.22
N GLY A 36 -11.87 -5.70 -5.59
CA GLY A 36 -11.18 -6.61 -4.68
C GLY A 36 -10.81 -5.93 -3.37
N ASP A 37 -10.48 -6.73 -2.36
CA ASP A 37 -10.06 -6.21 -1.06
C ASP A 37 -8.97 -5.15 -1.24
N ARG A 38 -9.21 -3.99 -0.63
CA ARG A 38 -8.22 -2.93 -0.53
C ARG A 38 -7.24 -3.30 0.56
N TYR A 39 -6.07 -2.67 0.57
CA TYR A 39 -5.03 -3.02 1.52
C TYR A 39 -4.20 -1.82 1.93
N ILE A 40 -3.63 -1.90 3.14
CA ILE A 40 -2.48 -1.11 3.55
C ILE A 40 -1.21 -1.95 3.43
N ARG A 41 -0.05 -1.31 3.29
CA ARG A 41 1.24 -2.02 3.19
C ARG A 41 2.38 -1.23 3.81
N ILE A 42 3.41 -1.92 4.26
CA ILE A 42 4.70 -1.32 4.59
C ILE A 42 5.45 -1.01 3.29
N SER A 43 6.01 0.19 3.16
CA SER A 43 6.77 0.61 1.98
C SER A 43 8.27 0.69 2.19
N THR A 44 8.73 0.83 3.43
CA THR A 44 10.15 0.88 3.80
C THR A 44 10.83 -0.50 3.70
N GLY A 45 12.16 -0.48 3.60
CA GLY A 45 13.00 -1.66 3.40
C GLY A 45 12.99 -2.21 1.97
N ALA A 46 13.69 -3.34 1.78
CA ALA A 46 13.67 -4.09 0.51
C ALA A 46 12.29 -4.77 0.35
N ALA A 47 11.27 -3.96 0.04
CA ALA A 47 9.88 -4.36 -0.19
C ALA A 47 9.23 -5.14 0.97
N ALA A 48 9.49 -4.70 2.22
CA ALA A 48 8.98 -5.24 3.50
C ALA A 48 9.37 -6.69 3.80
N GLY A 49 10.67 -6.84 3.97
CA GLY A 49 11.31 -8.03 4.53
C GLY A 49 12.23 -7.58 5.65
N MET A 50 13.53 -7.51 5.37
CA MET A 50 14.55 -7.14 6.34
C MET A 50 15.24 -5.84 5.92
N GLU A 51 15.48 -4.96 6.88
CA GLU A 51 16.18 -3.69 6.72
C GLU A 51 17.25 -3.56 7.80
N GLU A 52 18.42 -3.06 7.45
CA GLU A 52 19.47 -2.77 8.42
C GLU A 52 19.38 -1.31 8.84
N VAL A 53 19.37 -1.08 10.15
CA VAL A 53 19.31 0.25 10.74
C VAL A 53 20.55 0.46 11.61
N VAL A 54 21.36 1.43 11.22
CA VAL A 54 22.54 1.84 11.99
C VAL A 54 22.10 2.77 13.10
N VAL A 55 22.25 2.32 14.34
CA VAL A 55 21.93 3.09 15.54
C VAL A 55 23.22 3.66 16.12
N SER A 56 23.24 4.96 16.37
CA SER A 56 24.38 5.66 16.95
C SER A 56 23.92 6.94 17.65
N GLU A 57 24.81 7.60 18.40
CA GLU A 57 24.50 8.88 19.06
C GLU A 57 23.99 9.97 18.10
N THR A 58 24.29 9.83 16.80
CA THR A 58 23.80 10.72 15.74
C THR A 58 22.56 10.20 15.01
N ASN A 59 22.28 8.89 15.11
CA ASN A 59 21.16 8.21 14.47
C ASN A 59 20.26 7.59 15.55
N THR A 60 19.45 8.43 16.20
CA THR A 60 18.61 8.05 17.34
C THR A 60 17.18 7.69 16.95
N MET A 61 16.84 7.69 15.67
CA MET A 61 15.49 7.36 15.20
C MET A 61 15.49 6.78 13.79
N THR A 62 14.45 6.01 13.48
CA THR A 62 14.10 5.58 12.13
C THR A 62 12.57 5.62 11.96
N SER A 63 12.08 5.59 10.72
CA SER A 63 10.65 5.54 10.42
C SER A 63 10.30 4.35 9.54
N VAL A 64 9.15 3.74 9.84
CA VAL A 64 8.52 2.73 8.98
C VAL A 64 7.26 3.36 8.39
N GLU A 65 7.26 3.53 7.09
CA GLU A 65 6.16 4.12 6.33
C GLU A 65 5.12 3.05 6.01
N VAL A 66 3.87 3.36 6.34
CA VAL A 66 2.68 2.59 6.00
C VAL A 66 1.91 3.36 4.93
N GLN A 67 1.55 2.66 3.85
CA GLN A 67 0.87 3.27 2.71
C GLN A 67 -0.52 2.70 2.50
N TYR A 68 -1.45 3.56 2.13
CA TYR A 68 -2.73 3.23 1.54
C TYR A 68 -2.75 3.68 0.07
N PRO A 69 -2.67 2.75 -0.89
CA PRO A 69 -2.50 3.11 -2.30
C PRO A 69 -3.79 3.49 -3.01
N PHE A 70 -4.91 3.52 -2.30
CA PHE A 70 -6.21 3.86 -2.85
C PHE A 70 -6.57 5.28 -2.41
N ASN A 71 -7.17 6.03 -3.32
CA ASN A 71 -7.64 7.39 -3.05
C ASN A 71 -9.18 7.36 -3.08
N ASP A 72 -9.80 7.19 -1.92
CA ASP A 72 -11.26 7.20 -1.77
C ASP A 72 -11.79 8.23 -0.77
N GLY A 73 -10.97 9.22 -0.42
CA GLY A 73 -11.40 10.35 0.37
C GLY A 73 -11.60 10.07 1.86
N SER A 74 -11.06 8.96 2.38
CA SER A 74 -11.26 8.54 3.76
C SER A 74 -9.96 8.23 4.47
N ASP A 75 -9.91 8.56 5.76
CA ASP A 75 -8.83 8.15 6.65
C ASP A 75 -8.89 6.63 6.87
N ILE A 76 -7.72 6.01 7.05
CA ILE A 76 -7.58 4.57 7.30
C ILE A 76 -6.89 4.36 8.64
N ASP A 77 -7.61 3.74 9.57
CA ASP A 77 -7.07 3.33 10.86
C ASP A 77 -6.43 1.95 10.73
N TYR A 78 -5.28 1.77 11.39
CA TYR A 78 -4.56 0.50 11.38
C TYR A 78 -3.94 0.19 12.73
N SER A 79 -3.68 -1.09 12.96
CA SER A 79 -2.93 -1.58 14.11
C SER A 79 -1.76 -2.44 13.69
N TYR A 80 -0.71 -2.44 14.50
CA TYR A 80 0.47 -3.26 14.32
C TYR A 80 0.88 -3.92 15.62
N SER A 81 1.55 -5.06 15.49
CA SER A 81 2.20 -5.78 16.58
C SER A 81 3.71 -5.63 16.49
N LEU A 82 4.36 -5.73 17.65
CA LEU A 82 5.81 -5.70 17.79
C LEU A 82 6.34 -7.06 18.25
N GLY A 83 7.52 -7.40 17.78
CA GLY A 83 8.29 -8.59 18.16
C GLY A 83 9.78 -8.39 17.89
N GLY A 84 10.53 -9.48 17.85
CA GLY A 84 11.98 -9.45 17.69
C GLY A 84 12.72 -9.66 19.01
N THR A 85 14.00 -9.29 19.05
CA THR A 85 14.88 -9.45 20.22
C THR A 85 15.15 -8.15 20.98
N ALA A 86 14.99 -7.00 20.33
CA ALA A 86 15.10 -5.69 20.96
C ALA A 86 13.96 -5.50 21.98
N VAL A 87 14.26 -4.86 23.12
CA VAL A 87 13.31 -4.74 24.23
C VAL A 87 12.65 -3.36 24.20
N PHE A 88 11.31 -3.32 24.09
CA PHE A 88 10.55 -2.07 24.13
C PHE A 88 10.70 -1.38 25.50
N GLY A 89 11.00 -0.08 25.49
CA GLY A 89 11.27 0.72 26.69
C GLY A 89 12.69 0.59 27.24
N GLU A 90 13.50 -0.35 26.73
CA GLU A 90 14.93 -0.46 27.04
C GLU A 90 15.79 -0.12 25.82
N THR A 91 15.60 -0.80 24.68
CA THR A 91 16.32 -0.54 23.41
C THR A 91 15.66 0.56 22.59
N TYR A 92 14.32 0.59 22.53
CA TYR A 92 13.58 1.52 21.66
C TYR A 92 12.21 1.87 22.24
N THR A 93 11.64 2.98 21.76
CA THR A 93 10.28 3.43 22.05
C THR A 93 9.58 3.85 20.76
N ILE A 94 8.26 3.80 20.79
CA ILE A 94 7.37 4.34 19.75
C ILE A 94 6.28 5.10 20.48
N ASP A 95 6.03 6.35 20.10
CA ASP A 95 5.02 7.18 20.77
C ASP A 95 3.63 6.53 20.65
N GLY A 96 2.85 6.58 21.74
CA GLY A 96 1.53 5.96 21.81
C GLY A 96 1.49 4.42 21.76
N ALA A 97 2.63 3.72 21.65
CA ALA A 97 2.68 2.27 21.56
C ALA A 97 3.04 1.58 22.89
N SER A 98 2.99 0.25 22.87
CA SER A 98 3.40 -0.64 23.96
C SER A 98 4.25 -1.79 23.42
N ALA A 99 4.82 -2.61 24.32
CA ALA A 99 5.61 -3.78 23.91
C ALA A 99 4.83 -4.79 23.03
N SER A 100 3.50 -4.79 23.05
CA SER A 100 2.68 -5.64 22.18
C SER A 100 2.39 -5.05 20.81
N GLY A 101 2.61 -3.74 20.61
CA GLY A 101 2.15 -3.04 19.41
C GLY A 101 1.56 -1.66 19.67
N GLY A 102 1.01 -1.09 18.60
CA GLY A 102 0.35 0.21 18.60
C GLY A 102 -0.65 0.34 17.45
N SER A 103 -1.09 1.56 17.21
CA SER A 103 -2.04 1.91 16.17
C SER A 103 -1.68 3.24 15.54
N GLY A 104 -2.08 3.45 14.30
CA GLY A 104 -1.92 4.72 13.59
C GLY A 104 -3.09 4.98 12.65
N THR A 105 -3.08 6.14 12.02
CA THR A 105 -4.11 6.58 11.09
C THR A 105 -3.43 7.19 9.87
N ILE A 106 -3.67 6.60 8.70
CA ILE A 106 -3.28 7.18 7.42
C ILE A 106 -4.32 8.24 7.07
N VAL A 107 -3.91 9.49 7.19
CA VAL A 107 -4.79 10.64 6.93
C VAL A 107 -4.92 10.84 5.43
N PHE A 108 -6.16 10.99 4.97
CA PHE A 108 -6.43 11.34 3.60
C PHE A 108 -6.06 12.81 3.34
N ASP A 109 -5.06 13.02 2.49
CA ASP A 109 -4.67 14.36 2.06
C ASP A 109 -5.60 14.87 0.95
N ASN A 110 -6.51 15.78 1.32
CA ASN A 110 -7.41 16.48 0.41
C ASN A 110 -6.70 17.56 -0.45
N GLY A 111 -5.37 17.68 -0.37
CA GLY A 111 -4.59 18.82 -0.87
C GLY A 111 -4.55 19.04 -2.39
N ASP A 112 -4.96 18.07 -3.20
CA ASP A 112 -5.17 18.26 -4.64
C ASP A 112 -6.09 17.16 -5.17
N GLU A 113 -7.20 17.52 -5.83
CA GLU A 113 -8.13 16.55 -6.45
C GLU A 113 -7.46 15.71 -7.58
N LEU A 114 -6.21 16.05 -7.93
CA LEU A 114 -5.34 15.35 -8.87
C LEU A 114 -4.18 14.60 -8.18
N ASN A 115 -4.15 14.53 -6.84
CA ASN A 115 -3.08 13.87 -6.13
C ASN A 115 -3.18 12.35 -6.34
N THR A 116 -2.35 11.84 -7.24
CA THR A 116 -2.17 10.40 -7.49
C THR A 116 -1.18 9.75 -6.53
N ALA A 117 -0.62 10.51 -5.57
CA ALA A 117 0.24 9.94 -4.55
C ALA A 117 -0.57 9.07 -3.59
N PHE A 118 0.10 8.08 -3.01
CA PHE A 118 -0.49 7.27 -1.95
C PHE A 118 -0.57 8.10 -0.68
N SER A 119 -1.64 7.91 0.09
CA SER A 119 -1.69 8.43 1.46
C SER A 119 -0.78 7.56 2.33
N THR A 120 -0.01 8.21 3.22
CA THR A 120 0.99 7.53 4.04
C THR A 120 0.88 7.98 5.49
N ASP A 121 1.39 7.13 6.38
CA ASP A 121 1.65 7.42 7.79
C ASP A 121 3.02 6.83 8.18
N ASP A 122 3.71 7.46 9.12
CA ASP A 122 5.05 7.09 9.53
C ASP A 122 5.07 6.62 10.99
N ILE A 123 5.38 5.34 11.20
CA ILE A 123 5.66 4.81 12.53
C ILE A 123 7.08 5.19 12.89
N THR A 124 7.23 6.19 13.75
CA THR A 124 8.53 6.67 14.21
C THR A 124 9.03 5.82 15.37
N ILE A 125 10.22 5.24 15.20
CA ILE A 125 10.91 4.42 16.19
C ILE A 125 12.08 5.22 16.73
N GLU A 126 12.09 5.47 18.04
CA GLU A 126 13.15 6.17 18.74
C GLU A 126 14.06 5.15 19.44
N PHE A 127 15.38 5.30 19.27
CA PHE A 127 16.37 4.41 19.86
C PHE A 127 16.95 5.00 21.14
N LEU A 128 17.04 4.14 22.15
CA LEU A 128 17.68 4.44 23.43
C LEU A 128 19.16 4.03 23.30
N VAL A 129 19.95 4.93 22.72
CA VAL A 129 21.31 4.66 22.20
C VAL A 129 22.30 3.98 23.16
N ASP A 130 22.16 4.19 24.47
CA ASP A 130 23.07 3.63 25.48
C ASP A 130 22.78 2.16 25.84
N THR A 131 21.72 1.55 25.30
CA THR A 131 21.21 0.26 25.79
C THR A 131 21.33 -0.89 24.80
N LEU A 132 21.78 -0.63 23.56
CA LEU A 132 22.07 -1.69 22.60
C LEU A 132 23.13 -2.62 23.20
N ALA A 133 22.73 -3.86 23.49
CA ALA A 133 23.64 -4.85 24.03
C ALA A 133 24.78 -5.11 23.03
N ALA A 134 25.87 -5.72 23.50
CA ALA A 134 26.95 -6.18 22.63
C ALA A 134 26.48 -7.40 21.79
N GLY A 135 25.59 -7.16 20.82
CA GLY A 135 25.02 -8.17 19.94
C GLY A 135 23.96 -7.59 19.00
N PRO A 136 23.66 -8.28 17.89
CA PRO A 136 22.62 -7.85 16.96
C PRO A 136 21.25 -7.96 17.62
N GLU A 137 20.48 -6.88 17.58
CA GLU A 137 19.10 -6.83 18.06
C GLU A 137 18.14 -6.62 16.87
N THR A 138 16.91 -7.11 16.99
CA THR A 138 15.90 -6.96 15.93
C THR A 138 14.60 -6.42 16.45
N ILE A 139 13.94 -5.59 15.63
CA ILE A 139 12.55 -5.19 15.81
C ILE A 139 11.74 -5.79 14.67
N VAL A 140 10.70 -6.54 14.98
CA VAL A 140 9.75 -7.05 13.98
C VAL A 140 8.45 -6.28 14.13
N LEU A 141 8.08 -5.52 13.10
CA LEU A 141 6.82 -4.78 13.04
C LEU A 141 5.90 -5.46 12.05
N THR A 142 4.68 -5.80 12.48
CA THR A 142 3.70 -6.50 11.64
C THR A 142 2.35 -5.82 11.71
N LEU A 143 1.81 -5.39 10.56
CA LEU A 143 0.44 -4.89 10.43
C LEU A 143 -0.54 -6.03 10.74
N THR A 144 -1.49 -5.80 11.63
CA THR A 144 -2.43 -6.83 12.08
C THR A 144 -3.86 -6.58 11.60
N GLU A 145 -4.29 -5.32 11.60
CA GLU A 145 -5.65 -4.93 11.22
C GLU A 145 -5.61 -3.58 10.49
N ALA A 146 -6.60 -3.38 9.63
CA ALA A 146 -6.85 -2.13 8.94
C ALA A 146 -8.35 -1.94 8.80
N SER A 147 -8.83 -0.71 8.88
CA SER A 147 -10.24 -0.38 8.72
C SER A 147 -10.41 1.08 8.29
N GLY A 148 -11.58 1.39 7.76
CA GLY A 148 -11.88 2.70 7.16
C GLY A 148 -12.08 2.61 5.66
N GLY A 149 -12.30 3.77 5.03
CA GLY A 149 -12.55 3.85 3.60
C GLY A 149 -13.81 3.14 3.12
N SER A 150 -13.87 2.99 1.80
CA SER A 150 -14.95 2.32 1.09
C SER A 150 -14.60 0.85 0.83
N GLY A 151 -15.40 -0.05 1.39
CA GLY A 151 -15.25 -1.50 1.21
C GLY A 151 -14.43 -2.16 2.33
N ASN A 152 -13.91 -3.35 2.05
CA ASN A 152 -13.05 -4.10 2.96
C ASN A 152 -11.59 -3.67 2.77
N VAL A 153 -10.92 -3.29 3.86
CA VAL A 153 -9.50 -2.95 3.88
C VAL A 153 -8.77 -3.97 4.73
N VAL A 154 -7.73 -4.60 4.18
CA VAL A 154 -6.94 -5.63 4.87
C VAL A 154 -5.53 -5.13 5.17
N ALA A 155 -4.92 -5.70 6.22
CA ALA A 155 -3.53 -5.47 6.55
C ALA A 155 -2.62 -6.30 5.63
N GLY A 156 -1.73 -5.61 4.91
CA GLY A 156 -0.79 -6.25 3.98
C GLY A 156 -1.36 -6.48 2.58
N GLN A 157 -0.46 -6.57 1.60
CA GLN A 157 -0.81 -6.83 0.20
C GLN A 157 -0.88 -8.33 -0.06
N THR A 158 -2.04 -8.85 -0.44
CA THR A 158 -2.23 -10.29 -0.72
C THR A 158 -1.31 -10.77 -1.87
N PRO A 159 -0.65 -11.93 -1.75
CA PRO A 159 -0.61 -12.84 -0.59
C PRO A 159 0.53 -12.45 0.37
N GLU A 160 0.19 -11.85 1.51
CA GLU A 160 1.09 -11.54 2.66
C GLU A 160 2.37 -10.74 2.36
N LEU A 161 2.44 -10.10 1.19
CA LEU A 161 3.53 -9.18 0.89
C LEU A 161 3.34 -7.91 1.71
N ARG A 162 4.43 -7.41 2.26
CA ARG A 162 4.44 -6.10 2.91
C ARG A 162 3.52 -5.93 4.11
N THR A 163 3.24 -7.04 4.78
CA THR A 163 2.57 -7.07 6.08
C THR A 163 3.54 -6.86 7.23
N SER A 164 4.81 -7.27 7.08
CA SER A 164 5.80 -7.27 8.15
C SER A 164 7.16 -6.74 7.68
N ILE A 165 7.90 -6.10 8.58
CA ILE A 165 9.30 -5.71 8.38
C ILE A 165 10.12 -6.09 9.61
N THR A 166 11.34 -6.58 9.38
CA THR A 166 12.36 -6.83 10.40
C THR A 166 13.46 -5.80 10.27
N LEU A 167 13.61 -4.95 11.27
CA LEU A 167 14.72 -4.02 11.40
C LEU A 167 15.84 -4.72 12.17
N ASN A 168 16.99 -4.92 11.52
CA ASN A 168 18.21 -5.36 12.17
C ASN A 168 18.96 -4.13 12.68
N LEU A 169 19.07 -4.01 13.99
CA LEU A 169 19.78 -2.93 14.63
C LEU A 169 21.28 -3.29 14.66
N VAL A 170 22.08 -2.44 14.04
CA VAL A 170 23.54 -2.53 14.09
C VAL A 170 24.07 -1.29 14.78
N ASN A 171 25.02 -1.49 15.69
CA ASN A 171 25.70 -0.40 16.36
C ASN A 171 26.83 0.10 15.45
N ASP A 172 27.02 1.43 15.39
CA ASP A 172 28.11 2.08 14.64
C ASP A 172 29.46 1.96 15.38
#